data_AF-A0A5C0ZSI3-F1
#
_entry.id   AF-A0A5C0ZSI3-F1
#
_cell.length_a   1.000
_cell.length_b   1.000
_cell.length_c   1.000
_cell.angle_alpha   90.00
_cell.angle_beta   90.00
_cell.angle_gamma   90.00
#
_symmetry.space_group_name_H-M   'P 1'
#
loop_
_entity.id
_entity.type
_entity.pdbx_description
1 polymer ?
#
loop_
_entity_poly.entity_id
_entity_poly.type
_entity_poly.pdbx_seq_one_letter_code
_entity_poly.pdbx_strand_id
1 'polypeptide(L)' 'MCNNLQTLSILLNIEIQNNNIGNVPYIPLGDRYIVTEDYLTKELELNDLHLYQWTVKSLSEILNFAARL' A
#
# COMPACT_ATOMS: atom_id res chain seq x y z
N MET A 1 1.72 -4.02 -17.46
CA MET A 1 2.27 -4.07 -16.09
C MET A 1 1.09 -3.97 -15.14
N CYS A 2 1.01 -4.85 -14.15
CA CYS A 2 -0.12 -4.91 -13.22
C CYS A 2 0.06 -3.84 -12.12
N ASN A 3 -0.93 -2.98 -11.90
CA ASN A 3 -0.91 -1.97 -10.85
C ASN A 3 -1.28 -2.62 -9.51
N ASN A 4 -0.32 -3.31 -8.90
CA ASN A 4 -0.54 -4.17 -7.74
C ASN A 4 0.59 -3.99 -6.71
N LEU A 5 0.42 -4.53 -5.51
CA LEU A 5 1.29 -4.39 -4.35
C LEU A 5 2.67 -4.97 -4.63
N GLN A 6 2.72 -6.09 -5.35
CA GLN A 6 3.99 -6.69 -5.78
C GLN A 6 4.81 -5.73 -6.66
N THR A 7 4.16 -5.05 -7.60
CA THR A 7 4.82 -4.07 -8.46
C THR A 7 5.29 -2.87 -7.65
N LEU A 8 4.46 -2.39 -6.72
CA LEU A 8 4.83 -1.29 -5.83
C LEU A 8 6.03 -1.63 -4.94
N SER A 9 6.08 -2.85 -4.39
CA SER A 9 7.19 -3.34 -3.57
C SER A 9 8.52 -3.29 -4.32
N ILE A 10 8.53 -3.75 -5.57
CA ILE A 10 9.71 -3.71 -6.43
C ILE A 10 10.14 -2.27 -6.71
N LEU A 11 9.18 -1.38 -7.02
CA LEU A 11 9.49 0.00 -7.39
C LEU A 11 10.00 0.85 -6.22
N LEU A 12 9.47 0.63 -5.01
CA LEU A 12 9.92 1.33 -3.81
C LEU A 12 11.12 0.65 -3.14
N ASN A 13 11.47 -0.57 -3.57
CA ASN A 13 12.44 -1.42 -2.88
C ASN A 13 12.08 -1.63 -1.39
N ILE A 14 10.79 -1.86 -1.11
CA ILE A 14 10.25 -2.11 0.23
C ILE A 14 9.62 -3.50 0.22
N GLU A 15 9.95 -4.32 1.21
CA GLU A 15 9.39 -5.67 1.35
C GLU A 15 7.90 -5.62 1.72
N ILE A 16 7.11 -6.53 1.13
CA ILE A 16 5.73 -6.75 1.54
C ILE A 16 5.72 -7.45 2.89
N GLN A 17 5.05 -6.85 3.85
CA GLN A 17 4.81 -7.42 5.16
C GLN A 17 3.42 -8.04 5.23
N ASN A 18 3.21 -8.93 6.19
CA ASN A 18 1.89 -9.47 6.49
C ASN A 18 1.47 -9.02 7.88
N ASN A 19 0.20 -8.64 8.03
CA ASN A 19 -0.31 -8.32 9.36
C ASN A 19 -0.51 -9.60 10.18
N ASN A 20 -0.55 -9.47 11.50
CA ASN A 20 -0.79 -10.63 12.38
C ASN A 20 -2.26 -11.08 12.40
N ILE A 21 -3.15 -10.36 11.70
CA ILE A 21 -4.60 -10.59 11.71
C ILE A 21 -5.05 -10.91 10.29
N GLY A 22 -5.13 -12.20 9.98
CA GLY A 22 -5.62 -12.67 8.68
C GLY A 22 -4.57 -12.71 7.57
N ASN A 23 -3.29 -12.45 7.88
CA ASN A 23 -2.17 -12.46 6.93
C ASN A 23 -2.43 -11.56 5.71
N VAL A 24 -2.93 -10.36 5.94
CA VAL A 24 -3.17 -9.37 4.89
C VAL A 24 -1.81 -8.78 4.48
N PRO A 25 -1.41 -8.89 3.21
CA PRO A 25 -0.17 -8.32 2.72
C PRO A 25 -0.29 -6.80 2.62
N TYR A 26 0.75 -6.08 3.05
CA TYR A 26 0.81 -4.63 2.99
C TYR A 26 2.25 -4.13 2.80
N ILE A 27 2.38 -2.89 2.30
CA ILE A 27 3.65 -2.17 2.24
C ILE A 27 3.59 -1.00 3.23
N PRO A 28 4.48 -0.92 4.22
CA PRO A 28 4.57 0.25 5.08
C PRO A 28 5.17 1.44 4.33
N LEU A 29 4.56 2.62 4.50
CA LEU A 29 5.04 3.90 4.03
C LEU A 29 5.26 4.82 5.23
N GLY A 30 6.46 4.74 5.81
CA GLY A 30 6.78 5.37 7.10
C GLY A 30 5.98 4.77 8.25
N ASP A 31 5.83 5.53 9.34
CA ASP A 31 5.19 5.06 10.57
C ASP A 31 3.66 5.14 10.55
N ARG A 32 3.09 5.91 9.62
CA ARG A 32 1.67 6.29 9.62
C ARG A 32 0.85 5.62 8.55
N TYR A 33 1.46 5.26 7.42
CA TYR A 33 0.72 4.81 6.25
C TYR A 33 1.08 3.38 5.89
N ILE A 34 0.10 2.64 5.42
CA ILE A 34 0.33 1.36 4.74
C ILE A 34 -0.42 1.35 3.40
N VAL A 35 0.08 0.57 2.46
CA VAL A 35 -0.63 0.27 1.22
C VAL A 35 -1.08 -1.18 1.26
N THR A 36 -2.36 -1.42 0.97
CA THR A 36 -2.95 -2.75 0.81
C THR A 36 -3.53 -2.90 -0.59
N GLU A 37 -4.00 -4.11 -0.90
CA GLU A 37 -4.89 -4.34 -2.05
C GLU A 37 -6.28 -4.66 -1.54
N ASP A 38 -7.30 -4.05 -2.15
CA ASP A 38 -8.67 -4.47 -1.92
C ASP A 38 -8.83 -5.94 -2.33
N TYR A 39 -9.50 -6.71 -1.48
CA TYR A 39 -9.61 -8.15 -1.67
C TYR A 39 -10.37 -8.52 -2.95
N LEU A 40 -11.40 -7.74 -3.31
CA LEU A 40 -12.32 -8.01 -4.41
C LEU A 40 -11.84 -7.37 -5.73
N THR A 41 -11.49 -6.09 -5.71
CA THR A 41 -11.13 -5.30 -6.90
C THR A 41 -9.66 -5.42 -7.26
N LYS A 42 -8.80 -5.81 -6.30
CA LYS A 42 -7.33 -5.82 -6.41
C LYS A 42 -6.74 -4.44 -6.66
N GLU A 43 -7.49 -3.38 -6.36
CA GLU A 43 -6.99 -2.01 -6.44
C GLU A 43 -6.12 -1.68 -5.23
N LEU A 44 -5.15 -0.78 -5.42
CA LEU A 44 -4.28 -0.34 -4.33
C LEU A 44 -5.01 0.67 -3.43
N GLU A 45 -4.88 0.46 -2.13
CA GLU A 45 -5.49 1.28 -1.10
C GLU A 45 -4.42 1.89 -0.21
N LEU A 46 -4.38 3.22 -0.12
CA LEU A 46 -3.57 3.92 0.88
C LEU A 46 -4.37 4.04 2.17
N ASN A 47 -3.83 3.49 3.25
CA ASN A 47 -4.43 3.48 4.58
C ASN A 47 -3.67 4.41 5.52
N ASP A 48 -4.37 5.35 6.14
CA ASP A 48 -3.86 6.17 7.23
C ASP A 48 -4.19 5.49 8.57
N LEU A 49 -3.17 4.96 9.24
CA LEU A 49 -3.33 4.22 10.49
C LEU A 49 -3.78 5.10 11.66
N HIS A 50 -3.56 6.42 11.59
CA HIS A 50 -3.97 7.34 12.64
C HIS A 50 -5.44 7.74 12.52
N LEU A 51 -5.93 7.90 11.29
CA LEU A 51 -7.31 8.29 11.01
C LEU A 51 -8.24 7.11 10.74
N TYR A 52 -7.70 5.90 10.60
CA TYR A 52 -8.43 4.70 10.15
C TYR A 52 -9.21 4.96 8.86
N GLN A 53 -8.56 5.62 7.90
CA GLN A 53 -9.12 5.95 6.59
C GLN A 53 -8.36 5.26 5.48
N TRP A 54 -9.08 4.69 4.53
CA TRP A 54 -8.56 4.05 3.33
C TRP A 54 -9.05 4.81 2.10
N THR A 55 -8.16 4.96 1.13
CA THR A 55 -8.48 5.59 -0.15
C THR A 55 -7.85 4.81 -1.28
N VAL A 56 -8.66 4.45 -2.28
CA VAL A 56 -8.16 3.84 -3.52
C VAL A 56 -7.30 4.87 -4.25
N LYS A 57 -6.10 4.45 -4.64
CA LYS A 57 -5.11 5.28 -5.33
C LYS A 57 -4.46 4.52 -6.48
N SER A 58 -4.18 5.22 -7.57
CA SER A 58 -3.37 4.65 -8.63
C SER A 58 -1.92 4.43 -8.17
N LEU A 59 -1.21 3.52 -8.82
CA LEU A 59 0.21 3.26 -8.56
C LEU A 59 1.04 4.55 -8.59
N SER A 60 0.83 5.40 -9.59
CA SER A 60 1.53 6.68 -9.74
C SER A 60 1.24 7.66 -8.62
N GLU A 61 0.00 7.72 -8.11
CA GLU A 61 -0.34 8.55 -6.96
C GLU A 61 0.37 8.09 -5.69
N ILE A 62 0.46 6.76 -5.47
CA ILE A 62 1.15 6.19 -4.31
C ILE A 62 2.66 6.44 -4.38
N LEU A 63 3.28 6.28 -5.55
CA LEU A 63 4.71 6.58 -5.72
C LEU A 63 5.00 8.06 -5.46
N ASN A 64 4.17 8.96 -6.00
CA ASN A 64 4.29 10.39 -5.75
C ASN A 64 4.09 10.75 -4.28
N PHE A 65 3.21 10.03 -3.58
CA PHE A 65 3.01 10.20 -2.14
C PHE A 65 4.22 9.73 -1.34
N ALA A 66 4.71 8.52 -1.62
CA ALA A 66 5.87 7.93 -0.95
C ALA A 66 7.14 8.78 -1.11
N ALA A 67 7.34 9.40 -2.27
CA ALA A 67 8.48 10.30 -2.52
C ALA A 67 8.47 11.61 -1.71
N ARG A 68 7.36 11.92 -1.02
CA ARG A 68 7.19 13.14 -0.19
C ARG A 68 7.26 12.87 1.31
N LEU A 69 7.30 11.59 1.72
CA LEU A 69 7.49 11.18 3.10
C LEU A 69 8.97 11.25 3.48
#